data_AF-A0A1C6SF00-F1
#
_entry.id   AF-A0A1C6SF00-F1
#
_cell.length_a   1.000
_cell.length_b   1.000
_cell.length_c   1.000
_cell.angle_alpha   90.00
_cell.angle_beta   90.00
_cell.angle_gamma   90.00
#
_symmetry.space_group_name_H-M   'P 1'
#
loop_
_entity.id
_entity.type
_entity.pdbx_description
1 polymer ?
#
loop_
_entity_poly.entity_id
_entity_poly.type
_entity_poly.pdbx_seq_one_letter_code
_entity_poly.pdbx_strand_id
1 'polypeptide(L)'
;MTEQSVLANLGQFEWDSTESVSYEVAIEAVSQAVAAITPLIATARQQDNDAAVAELINLRKQCIAARNELRPTDHQAIADATQHYRNLAEQLGRRAA
;
A
#
# COMPACT_ATOMS: atom_id res chain seq x y z
N MET A 1 12.79 -52.87 -11.23
CA MET A 1 11.75 -51.90 -11.63
C MET A 1 11.96 -50.67 -10.76
N THR A 2 12.63 -49.65 -11.28
CA THR A 2 12.99 -48.45 -10.51
C THR A 2 11.81 -47.50 -10.55
N GLU A 3 11.21 -47.24 -9.38
CA GLU A 3 10.14 -46.25 -9.23
C GLU A 3 10.72 -44.87 -9.57
N GLN A 4 10.28 -44.29 -10.69
CA GLN A 4 10.59 -42.90 -11.03
C GLN A 4 9.93 -42.00 -9.99
N SER A 5 10.76 -41.28 -9.24
CA SER A 5 10.30 -40.31 -8.24
C SER A 5 9.39 -39.28 -8.90
N VAL A 6 8.17 -39.14 -8.39
CA VAL A 6 7.18 -38.14 -8.83
C VAL A 6 7.73 -36.71 -8.69
N LEU A 7 8.71 -36.51 -7.83
CA LEU A 7 9.40 -35.24 -7.61
C LEU A 7 10.34 -34.85 -8.77
N ALA A 8 10.77 -35.80 -9.61
CA ALA A 8 11.67 -35.51 -10.72
C ALA A 8 11.02 -34.66 -11.84
N ASN A 9 9.68 -34.56 -11.84
CA ASN A 9 8.90 -33.75 -12.77
C ASN A 9 8.31 -32.48 -12.14
N LEU A 10 8.56 -32.23 -10.85
CA LEU A 10 8.21 -30.94 -10.25
C LEU A 10 9.35 -29.98 -10.60
N GLY A 11 9.10 -29.12 -11.59
CA GLY A 11 9.99 -28.00 -11.86
C GLY A 11 10.27 -27.23 -10.58
N GLN A 12 11.50 -26.75 -10.41
CA GLN A 12 11.92 -25.99 -9.25
C GLN A 12 11.00 -24.77 -9.09
N PHE A 13 10.11 -24.81 -8.09
CA PHE A 13 9.28 -23.68 -7.73
C PHE A 13 10.13 -22.75 -6.87
N GLU A 14 10.70 -21.71 -7.48
CA GLU A 14 11.33 -20.63 -6.72
C GLU A 14 10.22 -19.80 -6.07
N TRP A 15 10.20 -19.79 -4.74
CA TRP A 15 9.48 -18.77 -4.00
C TRP A 15 10.16 -17.43 -4.28
N ASP A 16 9.58 -16.61 -5.15
CA ASP A 16 10.06 -15.25 -5.35
C ASP A 16 9.68 -14.39 -4.13
N SER A 17 10.56 -14.44 -3.13
CA SER A 17 10.44 -13.63 -1.92
C SER A 17 10.54 -12.13 -2.21
N THR A 18 11.13 -11.74 -3.36
CA THR A 18 11.31 -10.34 -3.73
C THR A 18 10.00 -9.72 -4.19
N GLU A 19 9.20 -10.46 -4.97
CA GLU A 19 7.86 -10.03 -5.39
C GLU A 19 6.95 -9.84 -4.17
N SER A 20 6.94 -10.82 -3.26
CA SER A 20 6.16 -10.76 -2.02
C SER A 20 6.60 -9.57 -1.14
N VAL A 21 7.91 -9.37 -0.96
CA VAL A 21 8.44 -8.25 -0.17
C VAL A 21 8.08 -6.90 -0.80
N SER A 22 8.22 -6.76 -2.11
CA SER A 22 7.93 -5.49 -2.80
C SER A 22 6.45 -5.13 -2.71
N TYR A 23 5.57 -6.12 -2.86
CA TYR A 23 4.14 -5.95 -2.69
C TYR A 23 3.80 -5.51 -1.25
N GLU A 24 4.33 -6.19 -0.23
CA GLU A 24 4.10 -5.81 1.18
C GLU A 24 4.62 -4.40 1.49
N VAL A 25 5.77 -4.01 0.93
CA VAL A 25 6.30 -2.65 1.07
C VAL A 25 5.35 -1.61 0.47
N ALA A 26 4.71 -1.90 -0.67
CA ALA A 26 3.70 -1.02 -1.25
C ALA A 26 2.44 -0.92 -0.37
N ILE A 27 1.96 -2.05 0.16
CA ILE A 27 0.81 -2.08 1.08
C ILE A 27 1.09 -1.26 2.34
N GLU A 28 2.30 -1.36 2.89
CA GLU A 28 2.72 -0.60 4.06
C GLU A 28 2.81 0.91 3.75
N ALA A 29 3.37 1.29 2.59
CA ALA A 29 3.41 2.70 2.18
C ALA A 29 2.00 3.33 2.09
N VAL A 30 1.03 2.60 1.52
CA VAL A 30 -0.37 3.06 1.49
C VAL A 30 -0.95 3.18 2.91
N SER A 31 -0.65 2.21 3.77
CA SER A 31 -1.15 2.17 5.15
C SER A 31 -0.61 3.34 5.98
N GLN A 32 0.66 3.72 5.79
CA GLN A 32 1.25 4.91 6.42
C GLN A 32 0.57 6.21 5.97
N ALA A 33 0.26 6.34 4.67
CA ALA A 33 -0.50 7.48 4.19
C ALA A 33 -1.89 7.55 4.84
N VAL A 34 -2.61 6.43 4.94
CA VAL A 34 -3.92 6.36 5.63
C VAL A 34 -3.81 6.72 7.11
N ALA A 35 -2.78 6.24 7.79
CA ALA A 35 -2.53 6.56 9.19
C ALA A 35 -2.30 8.06 9.39
N ALA A 36 -1.53 8.71 8.51
CA ALA A 36 -1.25 10.14 8.56
C ALA A 36 -2.50 11.02 8.33
N ILE A 37 -3.51 10.54 7.59
CA ILE A 37 -4.77 11.27 7.36
C ILE A 37 -5.61 11.35 8.64
N THR A 38 -5.56 10.33 9.50
CA THR A 38 -6.45 10.22 10.67
C THR A 38 -6.36 11.41 11.63
N PRO A 39 -5.17 11.84 12.11
CA PRO A 39 -5.07 13.02 12.97
C PRO A 39 -5.51 14.30 12.25
N LEU A 40 -5.24 14.44 10.95
CA LEU A 40 -5.67 15.62 10.18
C LEU A 40 -7.20 15.76 10.13
N ILE A 41 -7.93 14.65 10.02
CA ILE A 41 -9.41 14.66 10.10
C ILE A 41 -9.85 15.13 11.50
N ALA A 42 -9.20 14.66 12.56
CA ALA A 42 -9.53 15.07 13.92
C ALA A 42 -9.30 16.57 14.12
N THR A 43 -8.16 17.10 13.66
CA THR A 43 -7.86 18.54 13.68
C THR A 43 -8.88 19.35 12.88
N ALA A 44 -9.22 18.92 11.66
CA ALA A 44 -10.21 19.61 10.82
C ALA A 44 -11.60 19.66 11.47
N ARG A 45 -12.00 18.58 12.17
CA ARG A 45 -13.25 18.54 12.95
C ARG A 45 -13.22 19.51 14.14
N GLN A 46 -12.11 19.61 14.85
CA GLN A 46 -11.96 20.56 15.96
C GLN A 46 -12.02 22.02 15.50
N GLN A 47 -11.73 22.27 14.22
CA GLN A 47 -11.77 23.59 13.59
C GLN A 47 -13.10 23.87 12.89
N ASP A 48 -14.10 22.99 13.02
CA ASP A 48 -15.39 23.07 12.31
C ASP A 48 -15.22 23.26 10.77
N ASN A 49 -14.16 22.68 10.21
CA ASN A 49 -13.83 22.79 8.79
C ASN A 49 -14.35 21.59 8.00
N ASP A 50 -15.65 21.59 7.72
CA ASP A 50 -16.33 20.49 7.03
C ASP A 50 -15.77 20.18 5.64
N ALA A 51 -15.32 21.21 4.91
CA ALA A 51 -14.70 21.04 3.60
C ALA A 51 -13.41 20.21 3.69
N ALA A 52 -12.54 20.54 4.65
CA ALA A 52 -11.30 19.79 4.88
C ALA A 52 -11.58 18.37 5.39
N VAL A 53 -12.61 18.17 6.22
CA VAL A 53 -13.04 16.84 6.67
C VAL A 53 -13.48 15.98 5.47
N ALA A 54 -14.32 16.54 4.58
CA ALA A 54 -14.79 15.83 3.40
C ALA A 54 -13.64 15.46 2.44
N GLU A 55 -12.72 16.39 2.21
CA GLU A 55 -11.51 16.18 1.39
C GLU A 55 -10.66 15.04 1.95
N LEU A 56 -10.32 15.09 3.24
CA LEU A 56 -9.46 14.09 3.88
C LEU A 56 -10.13 12.71 3.95
N ILE A 57 -11.45 12.64 4.16
CA ILE A 57 -12.20 11.39 4.07
C ILE A 57 -12.13 10.82 2.65
N ASN A 58 -12.27 11.66 1.63
CA ASN A 58 -12.18 11.23 0.24
C ASN A 58 -10.77 10.72 -0.10
N LEU A 59 -9.73 11.44 0.32
CA LEU A 59 -8.35 11.02 0.15
C LEU A 59 -8.10 9.65 0.81
N ARG A 60 -8.60 9.44 2.02
CA ARG A 60 -8.49 8.13 2.70
C ARG A 60 -9.15 7.00 1.92
N LYS A 61 -10.33 7.25 1.33
CA LYS A 61 -11.02 6.28 0.48
C LYS A 61 -10.20 5.94 -0.77
N GLN A 62 -9.58 6.94 -1.40
CA GLN A 62 -8.72 6.72 -2.57
C GLN A 62 -7.50 5.85 -2.24
N CYS A 63 -6.84 6.09 -1.10
CA CYS A 63 -5.73 5.22 -0.65
C CYS A 63 -6.18 3.77 -0.47
N ILE A 64 -7.34 3.54 0.17
CA ILE A 64 -7.88 2.20 0.38
C ILE A 64 -8.23 1.52 -0.95
N ALA A 65 -8.83 2.26 -1.89
CA ALA A 65 -9.15 1.75 -3.21
C ALA A 65 -7.88 1.33 -3.97
N ALA A 66 -6.87 2.20 -4.03
CA ALA A 66 -5.60 1.91 -4.69
C ALA A 66 -4.90 0.67 -4.10
N ARG A 67 -4.91 0.52 -2.77
CA ARG A 67 -4.40 -0.69 -2.11
C ARG A 67 -5.08 -1.97 -2.62
N ASN A 68 -6.40 -1.94 -2.79
CA ASN A 68 -7.17 -3.11 -3.21
C ASN A 68 -7.02 -3.41 -4.72
N GLU A 69 -6.61 -2.41 -5.49
CA GLU A 69 -6.36 -2.53 -6.93
C GLU A 69 -4.96 -3.04 -7.25
N LEU A 70 -4.00 -2.92 -6.32
CA LEU A 70 -2.65 -3.47 -6.50
C LEU A 70 -2.67 -4.97 -6.80
N ARG A 71 -1.73 -5.38 -7.65
CA ARG A 71 -1.51 -6.77 -8.04
C ARG A 71 -0.05 -7.12 -7.73
N PRO A 72 0.23 -8.22 -7.01
CA PRO A 72 1.61 -8.64 -6.70
C PRO A 72 2.49 -8.77 -7.95
N THR A 73 1.90 -9.19 -9.07
CA THR A 73 2.61 -9.43 -10.33
C THR A 73 2.82 -8.17 -11.18
N ASP A 74 2.29 -7.02 -10.79
CA ASP A 74 2.49 -5.74 -11.49
C ASP A 74 3.60 -4.94 -10.79
N HIS A 75 4.85 -5.30 -11.09
CA HIS A 75 6.02 -4.71 -10.46
C HIS A 75 6.13 -3.20 -10.67
N GLN A 76 5.70 -2.70 -11.84
CA GLN A 76 5.74 -1.27 -12.13
C GLN A 76 4.71 -0.52 -11.27
N ALA A 77 3.47 -1.01 -11.20
CA ALA A 77 2.46 -0.43 -10.34
C ALA A 77 2.85 -0.47 -8.85
N ILE A 78 3.50 -1.54 -8.40
CA ILE A 78 4.04 -1.65 -7.03
C ILE A 78 5.09 -0.58 -6.76
N ALA A 79 6.06 -0.41 -7.66
CA ALA A 79 7.13 0.59 -7.49
C ALA A 79 6.55 2.02 -7.47
N ASP A 80 5.65 2.32 -8.41
CA ASP A 80 4.99 3.63 -8.52
C ASP A 80 4.14 3.93 -7.29
N ALA A 81 3.33 2.96 -6.83
CA ALA A 81 2.53 3.08 -5.61
C ALA A 81 3.42 3.30 -4.38
N THR A 82 4.50 2.53 -4.24
CA THR A 82 5.44 2.68 -3.12
C THR A 82 5.99 4.11 -3.04
N GLN A 83 6.49 4.64 -4.16
CA GLN A 83 7.05 5.98 -4.19
C GLN A 83 5.98 7.06 -3.95
N HIS A 84 4.82 6.92 -4.60
CA HIS A 84 3.72 7.86 -4.48
C HIS A 84 3.21 7.96 -3.05
N TYR A 85 2.92 6.83 -2.39
CA TYR A 85 2.32 6.82 -1.07
C TYR A 85 3.31 7.16 0.05
N ARG A 86 4.61 6.89 -0.11
CA ARG A 86 5.64 7.43 0.79
C ARG A 86 5.69 8.94 0.73
N ASN A 87 5.74 9.51 -0.48
CA ASN A 87 5.73 10.96 -0.67
C ASN A 87 4.45 11.59 -0.08
N LEU A 88 3.30 10.93 -0.25
CA LEU A 88 2.04 11.39 0.34
C LEU A 88 2.08 11.36 1.87
N ALA A 89 2.54 10.26 2.47
CA ALA A 89 2.66 10.13 3.92
C ALA A 89 3.57 11.21 4.52
N GLU A 90 4.71 11.50 3.88
CA GLU A 90 5.61 12.57 4.30
C GLU A 90 4.99 13.97 4.20
N GLN A 91 4.22 14.24 3.14
CA GLN A 91 3.52 15.51 2.97
C GLN A 91 2.43 15.69 4.04
N LEU A 92 1.66 14.64 4.30
CA LEU A 92 0.61 14.64 5.31
C LEU A 92 1.19 14.76 6.73
N GLY A 93 2.29 14.06 7.02
CA GLY A 93 3.01 14.17 8.28
C GLY A 93 3.50 15.59 8.55
N ARG A 94 4.05 16.27 7.53
CA ARG A 94 4.46 17.68 7.63
C ARG A 94 3.30 18.65 7.85
N ARG A 95 2.09 18.32 7.37
CA ARG A 95 0.88 19.11 7.59
C ARG A 95 0.28 18.93 9.00
N ALA A 96 0.60 17.83 9.66
CA ALA A 96 0.13 17.49 11.00
C ALA A 96 1.04 18.00 12.13
N ALA A 97 2.29 18.37 11.81
CA ALA A 97 3.25 18.99 12.72
C ALA A 97 2.99 20.49 12.89
#